data_AF-A0A7J9EZV7-F1
#
_entry.id   AF-A0A7J9EZV7-F1
#
_cell.length_a   1.000
_cell.length_b   1.000
_cell.length_c   1.000
_cell.angle_alpha   90.00
_cell.angle_beta   90.00
_cell.angle_gamma   90.00
#
_symmetry.space_group_name_H-M   'P 1'
#
loop_
_entity.id
_entity.type
_entity.pdbx_description
1 polymer ?
#
loop_
_entity_poly.entity_id
_entity_poly.type
_entity_poly.pdbx_seq_one_letter_code
_entity_poly.pdbx_strand_id
1 'polypeptide(L)'
;MPFQGVTYNIPIIIWLMESYPRYAPAVYVNPTRDMIIKRPHPHVSPSGARPTSTDDAAEVYKRNAMNKLVEMVHGDIIGMRKAREVEMEGMFSAQAVLRRREEEINKGLKEMQDEKEGLEQQLQVVLMNADVLDSWIRDNEGKIKNLGKKNNNVDVDEAIHCVDVLSKQVLDSTAADLAIEDVVYSLDKAVQDGVVPFDQYLRNVRLLSREQFFHRATASKVKEAQMQAQVANMAARISH
;
A
#
# COMPACT_ATOMS: atom_id res chain seq x y z
N MET A 1 -28.91 94.03 -36.90
CA MET A 1 -29.22 93.57 -38.28
C MET A 1 -30.39 94.40 -38.82
N PRO A 2 -30.38 94.79 -40.11
CA PRO A 2 -31.53 95.41 -40.74
C PRO A 2 -32.61 94.35 -41.04
N PHE A 3 -33.83 94.56 -40.57
CA PHE A 3 -35.02 93.77 -40.90
C PHE A 3 -36.06 94.72 -41.49
N GLN A 4 -36.56 94.43 -42.69
CA GLN A 4 -37.48 95.32 -43.43
C GLN A 4 -36.98 96.78 -43.55
N GLY A 5 -35.67 96.96 -43.73
CA GLY A 5 -35.05 98.29 -43.86
C GLY A 5 -34.81 99.04 -42.53
N VAL A 6 -35.20 98.47 -41.39
CA VAL A 6 -35.01 99.07 -40.04
C VAL A 6 -33.98 98.26 -39.25
N THR A 7 -32.99 98.93 -38.65
CA THR A 7 -32.00 98.27 -37.78
C THR A 7 -32.54 98.16 -36.36
N TYR A 8 -32.88 96.95 -35.93
CA TYR A 8 -33.30 96.67 -34.55
C TYR A 8 -32.10 96.32 -33.68
N ASN A 9 -31.95 97.02 -32.55
CA ASN A 9 -30.99 96.69 -31.50
C ASN A 9 -31.72 95.91 -30.39
N ILE A 10 -31.68 94.58 -30.47
CA ILE A 10 -32.40 93.68 -29.55
C ILE A 10 -31.37 93.10 -28.56
N PRO A 11 -31.41 93.47 -27.27
CA PRO A 11 -30.48 92.92 -26.29
C PRO A 11 -30.74 91.43 -26.06
N ILE A 12 -29.69 90.62 -26.10
CA ILE A 12 -29.74 89.17 -25.89
C ILE A 12 -28.82 88.83 -24.70
N ILE A 13 -29.32 87.98 -23.81
CA ILE A 13 -28.56 87.42 -22.69
C ILE A 13 -28.40 85.92 -22.95
N ILE A 14 -27.16 85.44 -22.92
CA ILE A 14 -26.81 84.03 -23.09
C ILE A 14 -26.33 83.50 -21.74
N TRP A 15 -27.01 82.47 -21.22
CA TRP A 15 -26.64 81.77 -20.00
C TRP A 15 -25.99 80.43 -20.36
N LEU A 16 -24.72 80.28 -19.99
CA LEU A 16 -23.99 79.02 -20.09
C LEU A 16 -24.25 78.22 -18.82
N MET A 17 -24.97 77.10 -18.94
CA MET A 17 -25.21 76.19 -17.82
C MET A 17 -24.00 75.27 -17.60
N GLU A 18 -23.83 74.72 -16.41
CA GLU A 18 -22.77 73.74 -16.08
C GLU A 18 -22.80 72.51 -17.00
N SER A 19 -23.94 72.26 -17.63
CA SER A 19 -24.14 71.18 -18.59
C SER A 19 -23.70 71.53 -20.03
N TYR A 20 -23.17 72.73 -20.30
CA TYR A 20 -22.53 73.10 -21.57
C TYR A 20 -21.11 72.48 -21.65
N PRO A 21 -20.67 71.90 -22.78
CA PRO A 21 -21.30 71.92 -24.10
C PRO A 21 -22.27 70.76 -24.38
N ARG A 22 -22.58 69.91 -23.40
CA ARG A 22 -23.48 68.75 -23.59
C ARG A 22 -24.92 69.17 -23.93
N TYR A 23 -25.38 70.30 -23.42
CA TYR A 23 -26.64 70.94 -23.82
C TYR A 23 -26.39 72.40 -24.25
N ALA A 24 -27.20 72.90 -25.19
CA ALA A 24 -27.08 74.26 -25.72
C ALA A 24 -27.33 75.33 -24.62
N PRO A 25 -26.69 76.51 -24.71
CA PRO A 25 -26.88 77.58 -23.74
C PRO A 25 -28.31 78.13 -23.79
N ALA A 26 -28.82 78.57 -22.64
CA ALA A 26 -30.13 79.20 -22.56
C ALA A 26 -30.04 80.65 -23.05
N VAL A 27 -30.83 80.99 -24.07
CA VAL A 27 -30.81 82.32 -24.71
C VAL A 27 -32.12 83.04 -24.43
N TYR A 28 -31.99 84.27 -23.92
CA TYR A 28 -33.11 85.14 -23.57
C TYR A 28 -33.00 86.47 -24.30
N VAL A 29 -34.14 86.97 -24.78
CA VAL A 29 -34.29 88.35 -25.25
C VAL A 29 -34.65 89.21 -24.06
N ASN A 30 -33.91 90.30 -23.85
CA ASN A 30 -34.17 91.27 -22.79
C ASN A 30 -34.72 92.58 -23.40
N PRO A 31 -36.05 92.73 -23.55
CA PRO A 31 -36.63 93.93 -24.13
C PRO A 31 -36.35 95.17 -23.26
N THR A 32 -35.95 96.29 -23.87
CA THR A 32 -35.88 97.60 -23.20
C THR A 32 -37.30 98.13 -22.89
N ARG A 33 -37.40 99.21 -22.09
CA ARG A 33 -38.69 99.72 -21.57
C ARG A 33 -39.77 99.96 -22.64
N ASP A 34 -39.39 100.27 -23.87
CA ASP A 34 -40.31 100.54 -24.99
C ASP A 34 -40.47 99.33 -25.96
N MET A 35 -39.81 98.20 -25.69
CA MET A 35 -39.89 96.99 -26.52
C MET A 35 -40.95 96.03 -26.00
N ILE A 36 -41.81 95.56 -26.90
CA ILE A 36 -42.84 94.55 -26.59
C ILE A 36 -42.59 93.32 -27.46
N ILE A 37 -42.52 92.14 -26.84
CA ILE A 37 -42.50 90.87 -27.56
C ILE A 37 -43.92 90.62 -28.11
N LYS A 38 -44.06 90.67 -29.43
CA LYS A 38 -45.35 90.50 -30.12
C LYS A 38 -45.91 89.11 -29.84
N ARG A 39 -47.11 89.02 -29.25
CA ARG A 39 -47.78 87.72 -28.99
C ARG A 39 -48.80 87.42 -30.11
N PRO A 40 -48.91 86.16 -30.58
CA PRO A 40 -48.02 85.01 -30.35
C PRO A 40 -46.75 85.06 -31.24
N HIS A 41 -45.56 84.84 -30.67
CA HIS A 41 -44.28 84.78 -31.41
C HIS A 41 -43.79 83.33 -31.58
N PRO A 42 -43.33 82.89 -32.77
CA PRO A 42 -42.95 81.49 -33.00
C PRO A 42 -41.71 81.01 -32.24
N HIS A 43 -40.79 81.92 -31.90
CA HIS A 43 -39.46 81.56 -31.41
C HIS A 43 -39.10 82.12 -30.04
N VAL A 44 -39.96 82.94 -29.44
CA VAL A 44 -39.67 83.64 -28.18
C VAL A 44 -40.93 83.66 -27.34
N SER A 45 -40.85 83.15 -26.12
CA SER A 45 -41.97 83.15 -25.19
C SER A 45 -42.24 84.57 -24.65
N PRO A 46 -43.40 84.82 -24.03
CA PRO A 46 -43.70 86.10 -23.38
C PRO A 46 -42.69 86.56 -22.31
N SER A 47 -41.89 85.65 -21.77
CA SER A 47 -40.82 85.94 -20.80
C SER A 47 -39.45 86.16 -21.46
N GLY A 48 -39.38 86.23 -22.79
CA GLY A 48 -38.13 86.44 -23.53
C GLY A 48 -37.29 85.19 -23.74
N ALA A 49 -37.67 84.05 -23.16
CA ALA A 49 -36.96 82.78 -23.32
C ALA A 49 -37.26 82.15 -24.68
N ARG A 50 -36.25 81.55 -25.33
CA ARG A 50 -36.53 80.57 -26.39
C ARG A 50 -37.25 79.39 -25.73
N PRO A 51 -38.45 78.97 -26.19
CA PRO A 51 -39.07 77.77 -25.64
C PRO A 51 -38.07 76.63 -25.83
N THR A 52 -37.65 75.98 -24.74
CA THR A 52 -36.88 74.74 -24.82
C THR A 52 -37.71 73.81 -25.67
N SER A 53 -37.20 73.49 -26.87
CA SER A 53 -37.85 72.53 -27.75
C SER A 53 -38.14 71.29 -26.91
N THR A 54 -39.43 70.98 -26.77
CA THR A 54 -39.89 69.64 -26.44
C THR A 54 -38.95 68.64 -27.09
N ASP A 55 -38.33 67.77 -26.28
CA ASP A 55 -37.27 66.85 -26.70
C ASP A 55 -37.51 66.35 -28.12
N ASP A 56 -36.56 66.63 -29.01
CA ASP A 56 -36.67 66.20 -30.40
C ASP A 56 -36.84 64.67 -30.39
N ALA A 57 -37.96 64.18 -30.91
CA ALA A 57 -38.33 62.77 -30.79
C ALA A 57 -37.24 61.84 -31.33
N ALA A 58 -36.42 62.33 -32.26
CA ALA A 58 -35.24 61.66 -32.78
C ALA A 58 -34.13 61.45 -31.73
N GLU A 59 -33.85 62.42 -30.87
CA GLU A 59 -32.82 62.31 -29.82
C GLU A 59 -33.26 61.38 -28.67
N VAL A 60 -34.53 61.44 -28.29
CA VAL A 60 -35.12 60.48 -27.33
C VAL A 60 -35.08 59.07 -27.90
N TYR A 61 -35.40 58.91 -29.18
CA TYR A 61 -35.31 57.63 -29.86
C TYR A 61 -33.88 57.08 -29.89
N LYS A 62 -32.88 57.91 -30.24
CA LYS A 62 -31.45 57.52 -30.21
C LYS A 62 -31.02 57.12 -28.81
N ARG A 63 -31.38 57.89 -27.78
CA ARG A 63 -31.04 57.60 -26.39
C ARG A 63 -31.64 56.28 -25.91
N ASN A 64 -32.91 56.03 -26.23
CA ASN A 64 -33.59 54.79 -25.89
C ASN A 64 -33.03 53.60 -26.67
N ALA A 65 -32.68 53.78 -27.94
CA ALA A 65 -32.02 52.76 -28.75
C ALA A 65 -30.62 52.42 -28.20
N MET A 66 -29.84 53.43 -27.80
CA MET A 66 -28.53 53.22 -27.15
C MET A 66 -28.68 52.50 -25.81
N ASN A 67 -29.61 52.91 -24.96
CA ASN A 67 -29.85 52.24 -23.68
C ASN A 67 -30.26 50.77 -23.88
N LYS A 68 -31.13 50.48 -24.86
CA LYS A 68 -31.54 49.12 -25.19
C LYS A 68 -30.37 48.27 -25.69
N LEU A 69 -29.50 48.81 -26.55
CA LEU A 69 -28.29 48.12 -26.99
C LEU A 69 -27.34 47.85 -25.81
N VAL A 70 -27.15 48.83 -24.93
CA VAL A 70 -26.31 48.68 -23.74
C VAL A 70 -26.88 47.61 -22.80
N GLU A 71 -28.19 47.58 -22.58
CA GLU A 71 -28.86 46.58 -21.75
C GLU A 71 -28.74 45.17 -22.35
N MET A 72 -28.95 45.03 -23.67
CA MET A 72 -28.75 43.74 -24.37
C MET A 72 -27.30 43.28 -24.26
N VAL A 73 -26.32 44.16 -24.50
CA VAL A 73 -24.89 43.83 -24.39
C VAL A 73 -24.53 43.44 -22.95
N HIS A 74 -25.05 44.14 -21.93
CA HIS A 74 -24.82 43.74 -20.54
C HIS A 74 -25.45 42.37 -20.23
N GLY A 75 -26.66 42.11 -20.72
CA GLY A 75 -27.33 40.81 -20.61
C GLY A 75 -26.51 39.69 -21.24
N ASP A 76 -26.01 39.91 -22.46
CA ASP A 76 -25.17 38.95 -23.19
C ASP A 76 -23.83 38.72 -22.47
N ILE A 77 -23.16 39.78 -21.98
CA ILE A 77 -21.92 39.66 -21.21
C ILE A 77 -22.13 38.84 -19.94
N ILE A 78 -23.22 39.09 -19.20
CA ILE A 78 -23.55 38.35 -17.98
C ILE A 78 -23.87 36.89 -18.32
N GLY A 79 -24.65 36.64 -19.37
CA GLY A 79 -24.99 35.30 -19.84
C GLY A 79 -23.75 34.51 -20.25
N MET A 80 -22.89 35.09 -21.07
CA MET A 80 -21.63 34.48 -21.52
C MET A 80 -20.66 34.24 -20.36
N ARG A 81 -20.57 35.18 -19.41
CA ARG A 81 -19.76 35.00 -18.21
C ARG A 81 -20.25 33.84 -17.36
N LYS A 82 -21.55 33.75 -17.11
CA LYS A 82 -22.15 32.69 -16.31
C LYS A 82 -21.98 31.32 -16.98
N ALA A 83 -22.18 31.23 -18.29
CA ALA A 83 -21.93 29.99 -19.04
C ALA A 83 -20.47 29.54 -18.91
N ARG A 84 -19.52 30.48 -19.05
CA ARG A 84 -18.09 30.21 -18.89
C ARG A 84 -17.73 29.78 -17.46
N GLU A 85 -18.33 30.39 -16.44
CA GLU A 85 -18.12 30.01 -15.04
C GLU A 85 -18.58 28.56 -14.79
N VAL A 86 -19.75 28.17 -15.30
CA VAL A 86 -20.25 26.78 -15.18
C VAL A 86 -19.36 25.78 -15.92
N GLU A 87 -18.92 26.10 -17.15
CA GLU A 87 -17.98 25.25 -17.88
C GLU A 87 -16.65 25.10 -17.13
N MET A 88 -16.13 26.21 -16.58
CA MET A 88 -14.89 26.23 -15.81
C MET A 88 -15.01 25.39 -14.53
N GLU A 89 -16.12 25.51 -13.79
CA GLU A 89 -16.40 24.65 -12.63
C GLU A 89 -16.48 23.17 -13.02
N GLY A 90 -17.11 22.86 -14.15
CA GLY A 90 -17.15 21.51 -14.72
C GLY A 90 -15.75 20.96 -15.01
N MET A 91 -14.90 21.74 -15.68
CA MET A 91 -13.52 21.36 -15.97
C MET A 91 -12.68 21.15 -14.70
N PHE A 92 -12.82 22.02 -13.69
CA PHE A 92 -12.11 21.86 -12.43
C PHE A 92 -12.55 20.62 -11.66
N SER A 93 -13.85 20.30 -11.66
CA SER A 93 -14.36 19.08 -11.04
C SER A 93 -13.81 17.82 -11.72
N ALA A 94 -13.76 17.81 -13.06
CA ALA A 94 -13.18 16.71 -13.82
C ALA A 94 -11.67 16.57 -13.56
N GLN A 95 -10.94 17.69 -13.51
CA GLN A 95 -9.51 17.70 -13.19
C GLN A 95 -9.22 17.15 -11.79
N ALA A 96 -10.06 17.48 -10.80
CA ALA A 96 -9.92 16.94 -9.44
C ALA A 96 -10.09 15.42 -9.41
N VAL A 97 -11.08 14.88 -10.13
CA VAL A 97 -11.29 13.43 -10.24
C VAL A 97 -10.11 12.74 -10.95
N LEU A 98 -9.59 13.34 -12.02
CA LEU A 98 -8.46 12.78 -12.75
C LEU A 98 -7.20 12.72 -11.89
N ARG A 99 -6.91 13.79 -11.13
CA ARG A 99 -5.77 13.80 -10.19
C ARG A 99 -5.89 12.74 -9.12
N ARG A 100 -7.07 12.58 -8.54
CA ARG A 100 -7.32 11.52 -7.55
C ARG A 100 -7.08 10.14 -8.14
N ARG A 101 -7.57 9.88 -9.36
CA ARG A 101 -7.35 8.59 -10.05
C ARG A 101 -5.88 8.37 -10.38
N GLU A 102 -5.16 9.40 -10.79
CA GLU A 102 -3.71 9.35 -11.02
C GLU A 102 -2.98 8.96 -9.73
N GLU A 103 -3.32 9.58 -8.60
CA GLU A 103 -2.74 9.24 -7.29
C GLU A 103 -3.05 7.79 -6.89
N GLU A 104 -4.29 7.33 -7.06
CA GLU A 104 -4.70 5.95 -6.76
C GLU A 104 -3.96 4.92 -7.65
N ILE A 105 -3.81 5.21 -8.95
CA ILE A 105 -3.07 4.35 -9.88
C ILE A 105 -1.59 4.32 -9.53
N ASN A 106 -0.97 5.48 -9.25
CA ASN A 106 0.43 5.55 -8.88
C ASN A 106 0.71 4.80 -7.57
N LYS A 107 -0.21 4.88 -6.61
CA LYS A 107 -0.14 4.09 -5.38
C LYS A 107 -0.22 2.60 -5.67
N GLY A 108 -1.20 2.14 -6.45
CA GLY A 108 -1.35 0.73 -6.81
C GLY A 108 -0.16 0.19 -7.61
N LEU A 109 0.42 1.01 -8.49
CA LEU A 109 1.63 0.67 -9.24
C LEU A 109 2.83 0.44 -8.30
N LYS A 110 2.98 1.31 -7.29
CA LYS A 110 4.04 1.17 -6.29
C LYS A 110 3.86 -0.10 -5.46
N GLU A 111 2.66 -0.34 -4.96
CA GLU A 111 2.34 -1.54 -4.18
C GLU A 111 2.63 -2.83 -4.97
N MET A 112 2.24 -2.87 -6.25
CA MET A 112 2.52 -4.00 -7.13
C MET A 112 4.02 -4.20 -7.40
N GLN A 113 4.78 -3.11 -7.53
CA GLN A 113 6.22 -3.17 -7.69
C GLN A 113 6.91 -3.70 -6.42
N ASP A 114 6.50 -3.23 -5.25
CA ASP A 114 7.00 -3.71 -3.95
C ASP A 114 6.67 -5.20 -3.76
N GLU A 115 5.45 -5.63 -4.12
CA GLU A 115 5.05 -7.04 -4.10
C GLU A 115 5.88 -7.91 -5.06
N LYS A 116 6.11 -7.41 -6.28
CA LYS A 116 6.95 -8.10 -7.26
C LYS A 116 8.37 -8.32 -6.72
N GLU A 117 8.98 -7.27 -6.17
CA GLU A 117 10.32 -7.36 -5.58
C GLU A 117 10.35 -8.34 -4.39
N GLY A 118 9.30 -8.35 -3.56
CA GLY A 118 9.14 -9.32 -2.47
C GLY A 118 9.05 -10.77 -2.98
N LEU A 119 8.27 -11.02 -4.03
CA LEU A 119 8.15 -12.35 -4.64
C LEU A 119 9.45 -12.81 -5.30
N GLU A 120 10.19 -11.91 -5.95
CA GLU A 120 11.51 -12.23 -6.53
C GLU A 120 12.51 -12.67 -5.44
N GLN A 121 12.51 -11.99 -4.28
CA GLN A 121 13.34 -12.39 -3.13
C GLN A 121 12.94 -13.76 -2.58
N GLN A 122 11.63 -14.02 -2.42
CA GLN A 122 11.14 -15.32 -1.97
C GLN A 122 11.52 -16.43 -2.95
N LEU A 123 11.39 -16.19 -4.25
CA LEU A 123 11.80 -17.12 -5.28
C LEU A 123 13.30 -17.44 -5.18
N GLN A 124 14.14 -16.42 -4.98
CA GLN A 124 15.58 -16.63 -4.80
C GLN A 124 15.88 -17.54 -3.61
N VAL A 125 15.22 -17.31 -2.46
CA VAL A 125 15.39 -18.16 -1.27
C VAL A 125 14.97 -19.60 -1.53
N VAL A 126 13.83 -19.80 -2.21
CA VAL A 126 13.34 -21.15 -2.54
C VAL A 126 14.29 -21.87 -3.48
N LEU A 127 14.84 -21.18 -4.49
CA LEU A 127 15.84 -21.75 -5.41
C LEU A 127 17.13 -22.14 -4.67
N MET A 128 17.65 -21.26 -3.81
CA MET A 128 18.83 -21.57 -3.00
C MET A 128 18.58 -22.80 -2.10
N ASN A 129 17.40 -22.88 -1.47
CA ASN A 129 17.05 -24.03 -0.64
C ASN A 129 16.91 -25.31 -1.48
N ALA A 130 16.34 -25.23 -2.68
CA ALA A 130 16.25 -26.36 -3.59
C ALA A 130 17.65 -26.86 -3.99
N ASP A 131 18.59 -25.97 -4.31
CA ASP A 131 19.97 -26.34 -4.63
C ASP A 131 20.67 -27.04 -3.44
N VAL A 132 20.46 -26.56 -2.22
CA VAL A 132 21.00 -27.20 -1.00
C VAL A 132 20.41 -28.61 -0.82
N LEU A 133 19.10 -28.76 -1.01
CA LEU A 133 18.42 -30.05 -0.90
C LEU A 133 18.88 -31.01 -2.00
N ASP A 134 19.02 -30.55 -3.23
CA ASP A 134 19.52 -31.37 -4.35
C ASP A 134 20.96 -31.83 -4.11
N SER A 135 21.83 -30.94 -3.63
CA SER A 135 23.19 -31.31 -3.24
C SER A 135 23.19 -32.36 -2.13
N TRP A 136 22.35 -32.18 -1.10
CA TRP A 136 22.22 -33.13 0.00
C TRP A 136 21.68 -34.49 -0.46
N ILE A 137 20.67 -34.51 -1.33
CA ILE A 137 20.12 -35.74 -1.92
C ILE A 137 21.20 -36.45 -2.71
N ARG A 138 21.93 -35.75 -3.57
CA ARG A 138 23.01 -36.33 -4.39
C ARG A 138 24.10 -36.96 -3.52
N ASP A 139 24.51 -36.26 -2.47
CA ASP A 139 25.52 -36.77 -1.53
C ASP A 139 25.03 -38.01 -0.78
N ASN A 140 23.75 -38.02 -0.37
CA ASN A 140 23.17 -39.11 0.38
C ASN A 140 22.81 -40.32 -0.48
N GLU A 141 22.31 -40.13 -1.69
CA GLU A 141 22.16 -41.22 -2.66
C GLU A 141 23.52 -41.87 -2.95
N GLY A 142 24.59 -41.08 -3.04
CA GLY A 142 25.96 -41.60 -3.15
C GLY A 142 26.32 -42.50 -1.97
N LYS A 143 26.03 -42.08 -0.73
CA LYS A 143 26.24 -42.89 0.48
C LYS A 143 25.40 -44.17 0.46
N ILE A 144 24.11 -44.08 0.13
CA ILE A 144 23.20 -45.24 0.05
C ILE A 144 23.67 -46.24 -1.01
N LYS A 145 24.11 -45.77 -2.19
CA LYS A 145 24.67 -46.65 -3.24
C LYS A 145 25.96 -47.34 -2.80
N ASN A 146 26.79 -46.67 -2.00
CA ASN A 146 28.01 -47.27 -1.43
C ASN A 146 27.70 -48.27 -0.31
N LEU A 147 26.69 -48.00 0.53
CA LEU A 147 26.21 -48.89 1.59
C LEU A 147 25.48 -50.13 1.03
N GLY A 148 24.62 -49.95 0.03
CA GLY A 148 23.80 -51.01 -0.58
C GLY A 148 24.55 -51.95 -1.52
N LYS A 149 25.81 -51.66 -1.90
CA LYS A 149 26.62 -52.57 -2.73
C LYS A 149 27.05 -53.86 -2.02
N LYS A 150 26.96 -53.93 -0.69
CA LYS A 150 27.39 -55.11 0.07
C LYS A 150 26.29 -56.13 0.36
N ASN A 151 25.04 -55.71 0.44
CA ASN A 151 23.85 -56.55 0.46
C ASN A 151 22.66 -55.61 0.33
N ASN A 152 21.63 -55.99 -0.41
CA ASN A 152 20.41 -55.19 -0.63
C ASN A 152 19.55 -55.01 0.65
N ASN A 153 20.18 -55.16 1.82
CA ASN A 153 19.64 -55.07 3.16
C ASN A 153 20.68 -54.31 4.00
N VAL A 154 20.32 -53.11 4.45
CA VAL A 154 21.11 -52.42 5.46
C VAL A 154 20.93 -53.21 6.76
N ASP A 155 22.01 -53.79 7.28
CA ASP A 155 21.95 -54.46 8.57
C ASP A 155 21.71 -53.39 9.65
N VAL A 156 20.51 -53.41 10.23
CA VAL A 156 20.08 -52.45 11.26
C VAL A 156 20.97 -52.59 12.50
N ASP A 157 21.48 -53.80 12.77
CA ASP A 157 22.32 -54.07 13.93
C ASP A 157 23.73 -53.50 13.78
N GLU A 158 24.21 -53.25 12.55
CA GLU A 158 25.49 -52.58 12.30
C GLU A 158 25.37 -51.05 12.20
N ALA A 159 24.15 -50.51 12.08
CA ALA A 159 23.93 -49.07 11.93
C ALA A 159 24.34 -48.29 13.19
N ILE A 160 24.22 -48.90 14.36
CA ILE A 160 24.56 -48.31 15.66
C ILE A 160 25.53 -49.23 16.38
N HIS A 161 26.78 -48.80 16.49
CA HIS A 161 27.82 -49.53 17.23
C HIS A 161 28.19 -48.79 18.51
N CYS A 162 28.63 -49.55 19.51
CA CYS A 162 29.23 -48.98 20.71
C CYS A 162 30.53 -48.23 20.35
N VAL A 163 30.80 -47.15 21.09
CA VAL A 163 31.98 -46.29 20.87
C VAL A 163 33.29 -47.05 21.09
N ASP A 164 33.31 -48.00 22.02
CA ASP A 164 34.48 -48.77 22.44
C ASP A 164 34.17 -50.26 22.60
N VAL A 165 35.24 -51.07 22.52
CA VAL A 165 35.17 -52.54 22.63
C VAL A 165 34.65 -52.98 24.01
N LEU A 166 34.99 -52.25 25.07
CA LEU A 166 34.51 -52.55 26.42
C LEU A 166 33.00 -52.29 26.55
N SER A 167 32.48 -51.18 25.99
CA SER A 167 31.03 -50.94 25.98
C SER A 167 30.29 -51.98 25.15
N LYS A 168 30.84 -52.42 24.02
CA LYS A 168 30.28 -53.55 23.26
C LYS A 168 30.21 -54.81 24.13
N GLN A 169 31.29 -55.13 24.83
CA GLN A 169 31.34 -56.30 25.71
C GLN A 169 30.33 -56.22 26.87
N VAL A 170 30.08 -55.03 27.43
CA VAL A 170 29.04 -54.82 28.46
C VAL A 170 27.65 -54.99 27.86
N LEU A 171 27.39 -54.44 26.68
CA LEU A 171 26.11 -54.57 25.98
C LEU A 171 25.80 -56.04 25.71
N ASP A 172 26.72 -56.76 25.07
CA ASP A 172 26.58 -58.17 24.73
C ASP A 172 26.37 -59.04 25.99
N SER A 173 27.14 -58.77 27.06
CA SER A 173 27.00 -59.51 28.33
C SER A 173 25.67 -59.23 29.02
N THR A 174 25.17 -57.99 28.96
CA THR A 174 23.90 -57.62 29.60
C THR A 174 22.71 -58.15 28.79
N ALA A 175 22.79 -58.12 27.46
CA ALA A 175 21.78 -58.70 26.58
C ALA A 175 21.67 -60.21 26.79
N ALA A 176 22.81 -60.91 26.91
CA ALA A 176 22.83 -62.34 27.21
C ALA A 176 22.24 -62.65 28.60
N ASP A 177 22.52 -61.85 29.62
CA ASP A 177 21.95 -62.01 30.97
C ASP A 177 20.42 -61.93 30.95
N LEU A 178 19.86 -60.90 30.30
CA LEU A 178 18.41 -60.72 30.17
C LEU A 178 17.76 -61.82 29.32
N ALA A 179 18.39 -62.22 28.21
CA ALA A 179 17.91 -63.33 27.40
C ALA A 179 17.84 -64.65 28.18
N ILE A 180 18.80 -64.88 29.09
CA ILE A 180 18.76 -66.04 29.99
C ILE A 180 17.58 -65.95 30.96
N GLU A 181 17.26 -64.77 31.51
CA GLU A 181 16.08 -64.60 32.37
C GLU A 181 14.78 -64.93 31.63
N ASP A 182 14.64 -64.49 30.39
CA ASP A 182 13.50 -64.82 29.53
C ASP A 182 13.40 -66.32 29.25
N VAL A 183 14.53 -66.98 28.97
CA VAL A 183 14.58 -68.43 28.76
C VAL A 183 14.19 -69.18 30.02
N VAL A 184 14.72 -68.80 31.19
CA VAL A 184 14.37 -69.42 32.48
C VAL A 184 12.89 -69.26 32.77
N TYR A 185 12.33 -68.06 32.56
CA TYR A 185 10.89 -67.82 32.70
C TYR A 185 10.05 -68.72 31.79
N SER A 186 10.47 -68.90 30.53
CA SER A 186 9.78 -69.78 29.59
C SER A 186 9.88 -71.27 30.00
N LEU A 187 11.01 -71.69 30.57
CA LEU A 187 11.22 -73.04 31.08
C LEU A 187 10.38 -73.32 32.33
N ASP A 188 10.25 -72.35 33.23
CA ASP A 188 9.38 -72.42 34.41
C ASP A 188 7.93 -72.72 33.98
N LYS A 189 7.44 -71.99 32.97
CA LYS A 189 6.12 -72.20 32.40
C LYS A 189 5.99 -73.59 31.74
N ALA A 190 7.00 -74.00 30.97
CA ALA A 190 6.97 -75.30 30.28
C ALA A 190 6.93 -76.50 31.23
N VAL A 191 7.50 -76.38 32.43
CA VAL A 191 7.41 -77.40 33.48
C VAL A 191 6.04 -77.40 34.15
N GLN A 192 5.47 -76.23 34.44
CA GLN A 192 4.11 -76.12 35.00
C GLN A 192 3.07 -76.73 34.06
N ASP A 193 3.25 -76.53 32.75
CA ASP A 193 2.40 -77.10 31.69
C ASP A 193 2.69 -78.60 31.45
N GLY A 194 3.70 -79.19 32.11
CA GLY A 194 4.06 -80.60 31.99
C GLY A 194 4.74 -80.98 30.66
N VAL A 195 5.12 -80.01 29.83
CA VAL A 195 5.80 -80.23 28.54
C VAL A 195 7.24 -80.70 28.76
N VAL A 196 7.90 -80.19 29.80
CA VAL A 196 9.29 -80.51 30.14
C VAL A 196 9.35 -81.28 31.47
N PRO A 197 9.99 -82.46 31.49
CA PRO A 197 10.25 -83.19 32.74
C PRO A 197 11.06 -82.38 33.74
N PHE A 198 10.73 -82.52 35.03
CA PHE A 198 11.37 -81.74 36.10
C PHE A 198 12.90 -81.95 36.19
N ASP A 199 13.39 -83.15 35.91
CA ASP A 199 14.82 -83.45 35.90
C ASP A 199 15.55 -82.72 34.77
N GLN A 200 14.91 -82.57 33.59
CA GLN A 200 15.47 -81.84 32.46
C GLN A 200 15.49 -80.33 32.73
N TYR A 201 14.45 -79.81 33.38
CA TYR A 201 14.40 -78.43 33.83
C TYR A 201 15.53 -78.08 34.79
N LEU A 202 15.72 -78.87 35.86
CA LEU A 202 16.78 -78.60 36.85
C LEU A 202 18.17 -78.60 36.22
N ARG A 203 18.42 -79.49 35.24
CA ARG A 203 19.68 -79.51 34.48
C ARG A 203 19.85 -78.22 33.68
N ASN A 204 18.83 -77.81 32.91
CA ASN A 204 18.90 -76.65 32.04
C ASN A 204 19.01 -75.34 32.82
N VAL A 205 18.20 -75.14 33.86
CA VAL A 205 18.29 -73.95 34.72
C VAL A 205 19.66 -73.85 35.37
N ARG A 206 20.24 -74.96 35.86
CA ARG A 206 21.58 -74.94 36.45
C ARG A 206 22.67 -74.54 35.44
N LEU A 207 22.58 -74.99 34.19
CA LEU A 207 23.52 -74.62 33.14
C LEU A 207 23.37 -73.14 32.76
N LEU A 208 22.14 -72.68 32.55
CA LEU A 208 21.82 -71.29 32.23
C LEU A 208 22.22 -70.34 33.36
N SER A 209 21.94 -70.66 34.63
CA SER A 209 22.37 -69.86 35.78
C SER A 209 23.89 -69.80 35.91
N ARG A 210 24.62 -70.85 35.51
CA ARG A 210 26.08 -70.82 35.48
C ARG A 210 26.59 -69.87 34.39
N GLU A 211 26.01 -69.89 33.20
CA GLU A 211 26.35 -68.95 32.13
C GLU A 211 25.99 -67.51 32.52
N GLN A 212 24.82 -67.32 33.12
CA GLN A 212 24.34 -66.03 33.64
C GLN A 212 25.33 -65.42 34.64
N PHE A 213 25.87 -66.23 35.55
CA PHE A 213 26.89 -65.79 36.50
C PHE A 213 28.14 -65.24 35.78
N PHE A 214 28.60 -65.91 34.71
CA PHE A 214 29.75 -65.43 33.95
C PHE A 214 29.45 -64.11 33.25
N HIS A 215 28.28 -63.96 32.62
CA HIS A 215 27.86 -62.70 31.99
C HIS A 215 27.75 -61.53 32.98
N ARG A 216 27.21 -61.79 34.18
CA ARG A 216 27.14 -60.78 35.26
C ARG A 216 28.52 -60.41 35.78
N ALA A 217 29.38 -61.40 35.98
CA ALA A 217 30.75 -61.19 36.45
C ALA A 217 31.59 -60.43 35.41
N THR A 218 31.48 -60.75 34.13
CA THR A 218 32.17 -60.01 33.05
C THR A 218 31.66 -58.58 32.96
N ALA A 219 30.34 -58.35 33.00
CA ALA A 219 29.77 -57.01 32.99
C ALA A 219 30.24 -56.16 34.18
N SER A 220 30.30 -56.71 35.39
CA SER A 220 30.82 -55.99 36.58
C SER A 220 32.28 -55.59 36.40
N LYS A 221 33.13 -56.55 35.98
CA LYS A 221 34.56 -56.31 35.79
C LYS A 221 34.84 -55.28 34.69
N VAL A 222 34.09 -55.32 33.60
CA VAL A 222 34.28 -54.35 32.51
C VAL A 222 33.84 -52.95 32.94
N LYS A 223 32.73 -52.82 33.70
CA LYS A 223 32.31 -51.53 34.27
C LYS A 223 33.35 -50.94 35.21
N GLU A 224 33.95 -51.77 36.08
CA GLU A 224 35.05 -51.35 36.95
C GLU A 224 36.26 -50.86 36.15
N ALA A 225 36.65 -51.60 35.09
CA ALA A 225 37.75 -51.22 34.21
C ALA A 225 37.48 -49.92 33.45
N GLN A 226 36.25 -49.71 32.95
CA GLN A 226 35.84 -48.47 32.29
C GLN A 226 35.90 -47.27 33.26
N MET A 227 35.43 -47.45 34.50
CA MET A 227 35.51 -46.40 35.52
C MET A 227 36.96 -46.03 35.84
N GLN A 228 37.84 -47.01 35.99
CA GLN A 228 39.28 -46.77 36.21
C GLN A 228 39.93 -46.04 35.04
N ALA A 229 39.64 -46.44 33.80
CA ALA A 229 40.15 -45.78 32.59
C ALA A 229 39.66 -44.33 32.48
N GLN A 230 38.40 -44.06 32.85
CA GLN A 230 37.83 -42.71 32.87
C GLN A 230 38.51 -41.83 33.93
N VAL A 231 38.72 -42.35 35.14
CA VAL A 231 39.42 -41.64 36.22
C VAL A 231 40.87 -41.35 35.83
N ALA A 232 41.57 -42.30 35.20
CA ALA A 232 42.94 -42.10 34.71
C ALA A 232 43.01 -41.00 33.63
N ASN A 233 42.06 -40.98 32.70
CA ASN A 233 41.95 -39.92 31.68
C ASN A 233 41.66 -38.54 32.30
N MET A 234 40.83 -38.47 33.35
CA MET A 234 40.58 -37.21 34.07
C MET A 234 41.82 -36.72 34.81
N ALA A 235 42.54 -37.61 35.48
CA ALA A 235 43.79 -37.27 36.17
C ALA A 235 44.87 -36.77 35.20
N ALA A 236 45.00 -37.39 34.03
CA ALA A 236 45.95 -36.96 32.99
C ALA A 236 45.63 -35.58 32.41
N ARG A 237 44.35 -35.21 32.30
CA ARG A 237 43.92 -33.88 31.82
C ARG A 237 44.15 -32.75 32.82
N ILE A 238 44.19 -33.05 34.11
CA ILE A 238 44.42 -32.06 35.18
C ILE A 238 45.93 -31.83 35.42
N SER A 239 46.78 -32.77 35.00
CA SER A 239 48.24 -32.70 35.15
C SER A 239 48.97 -31.90 34.06
N HIS A 240 48.24 -31.31 33.11
CA HIS A 240 48.75 -30.40 32.07
C HIS A 240 48.18 -29.00 32.29
#